data_AF-A0A9D2E0V3-F1
#
_entry.id   AF-A0A9D2E0V3-F1
#
_cell.length_a   1.000
_cell.length_b   1.000
_cell.length_c   1.000
_cell.angle_alpha   90.00
_cell.angle_beta   90.00
_cell.angle_gamma   90.00
#
_symmetry.space_group_name_H-M   'P 1'
#
loop_
_entity.id
_entity.type
_entity.pdbx_description
1 polymer ?
#
loop_
_entity_poly.entity_id
_entity_poly.type
_entity_poly.pdbx_seq_one_letter_code
_entity_poly.pdbx_strand_id
1 'polypeptide(L)'
;MSKMKLFKQAEQMYLKGSTVSEISLELGIAKRTLFYWKKQYDWDKKRKESMYDKSKLKEDLKKFAQKLMEKIANNNKTNSQISQAEYYSLVNILNFLPELKENNTQTETPQIKTELSPDFIRQIEREILGIE
;
A
#
# COMPACT_ATOMS: atom_id res chain seq x y z
N MET A 1 17.28 35.65 14.61
CA MET A 1 17.20 34.37 13.87
C MET A 1 18.03 34.46 12.59
N SER A 2 18.74 33.39 12.18
CA SER A 2 19.46 33.38 10.89
C SER A 2 18.48 33.39 9.71
N LYS A 3 18.84 34.05 8.60
CA LYS A 3 18.06 34.05 7.34
C LYS A 3 17.69 32.63 6.89
N MET A 4 18.58 31.66 7.11
CA MET A 4 18.35 30.26 6.76
C MET A 4 17.25 29.61 7.62
N LYS A 5 17.10 30.02 8.90
CA LYS A 5 16.03 29.53 9.77
C LYS A 5 14.67 30.05 9.29
N LEU A 6 14.59 31.34 8.96
CA LEU A 6 13.39 31.97 8.41
C LEU A 6 12.99 31.37 7.06
N PHE A 7 13.97 31.07 6.20
CA PHE A 7 13.72 30.36 4.94
C PHE A 7 13.04 28.99 5.17
N LYS A 8 13.62 28.14 6.02
CA LYS A 8 13.07 26.81 6.31
C LYS A 8 11.67 26.88 6.91
N GLN A 9 11.45 27.83 7.81
CA GLN A 9 10.15 28.03 8.43
C GLN A 9 9.11 28.49 7.41
N ALA A 10 9.44 29.46 6.57
CA ALA A 10 8.58 29.95 5.50
C ALA A 10 8.24 28.84 4.48
N GLU A 11 9.23 28.02 4.11
CA GLU A 11 9.03 26.86 3.23
C GLU A 11 8.04 25.86 3.83
N GLN A 12 8.22 25.49 5.10
CA GLN A 12 7.31 24.56 5.78
C GLN A 12 5.88 25.10 5.87
N MET A 13 5.71 26.38 6.21
CA MET A 13 4.39 27.02 6.25
C MET A 13 3.73 27.01 4.86
N TYR A 14 4.51 27.25 3.81
CA TYR A 14 4.02 27.18 2.44
C TYR A 14 3.63 25.74 2.08
N LEU A 15 4.45 24.73 2.36
CA LEU A 15 4.09 23.34 2.03
C LEU A 15 2.82 22.87 2.78
N LYS A 16 2.58 23.39 3.98
CA LYS A 16 1.36 23.12 4.78
C LYS A 16 0.09 23.84 4.30
N GLY A 17 0.19 24.75 3.32
CA GLY A 17 -0.97 25.41 2.71
C GLY A 17 -1.05 26.92 2.88
N SER A 18 -0.20 27.53 3.73
CA SER A 18 -0.26 28.97 4.02
C SER A 18 0.05 29.81 2.78
N THR A 19 -0.62 30.95 2.61
CA THR A 19 -0.35 31.88 1.50
C THR A 19 0.91 32.71 1.73
N VAL A 20 1.50 33.24 0.67
CA VAL A 20 2.65 34.17 0.79
C VAL A 20 2.31 35.39 1.65
N SER A 21 1.05 35.84 1.62
CA SER A 21 0.59 36.96 2.46
C SER A 21 0.55 36.59 3.94
N GLU A 22 0.03 35.41 4.30
CA GLU A 22 0.01 34.92 5.69
C GLU A 22 1.42 34.75 6.24
N ILE A 23 2.31 34.10 5.48
CA ILE A 23 3.71 33.89 5.87
C ILE A 23 4.45 35.23 6.04
N SER A 24 4.16 36.20 5.18
CA SER A 24 4.74 37.54 5.24
C SER A 24 4.36 38.26 6.53
N LEU A 25 3.09 38.18 6.92
CA LEU A 25 2.58 38.77 8.16
C LEU A 25 3.15 38.06 9.41
N GLU A 26 3.16 36.73 9.40
CA GLU A 26 3.58 35.93 10.57
C GLU A 26 5.10 35.99 10.82
N LEU A 27 5.91 35.93 9.76
CA LEU A 27 7.38 35.92 9.88
C LEU A 27 8.03 37.30 9.72
N GLY A 28 7.24 38.35 9.41
CA GLY A 28 7.75 39.69 9.14
C GLY A 28 8.66 39.76 7.90
N ILE A 29 8.48 38.85 6.94
CA ILE A 29 9.30 38.76 5.73
C ILE A 29 8.60 39.49 4.60
N ALA A 30 9.32 40.33 3.86
CA ALA A 30 8.77 40.99 2.68
C ALA A 30 8.27 39.97 1.64
N LYS A 31 7.07 40.18 1.08
CA LYS A 31 6.48 39.30 0.06
C LYS A 31 7.42 39.06 -1.13
N ARG A 32 8.17 40.08 -1.55
CA ARG A 32 9.17 39.97 -2.64
C ARG A 32 10.22 38.90 -2.35
N THR A 33 10.70 38.80 -1.12
CA THR A 33 11.66 37.78 -0.68
C THR A 33 11.05 36.39 -0.72
N LEU A 34 9.80 36.25 -0.26
CA LEU A 34 9.08 34.98 -0.33
C LEU A 34 8.81 34.53 -1.77
N PHE A 35 8.43 35.45 -2.67
CA PHE A 35 8.29 35.14 -4.10
C PHE A 35 9.60 34.70 -4.74
N TYR A 36 10.71 35.36 -4.38
CA TYR A 36 12.05 34.95 -4.83
C TYR A 36 12.39 33.53 -4.37
N TRP A 37 12.21 33.22 -3.09
CA TRP A 37 12.43 31.86 -2.56
C TRP A 37 11.52 30.81 -3.18
N LYS A 38 10.23 31.12 -3.29
CA LYS A 38 9.23 30.25 -3.92
C LYS A 38 9.63 29.87 -5.35
N LYS A 39 10.15 30.84 -6.12
CA LYS A 39 10.63 30.62 -7.49
C LYS A 39 11.97 29.89 -7.53
N GLN A 40 12.94 30.29 -6.70
CA GLN A 40 14.30 29.75 -6.73
C GLN A 40 14.39 28.29 -6.26
N TYR A 41 13.48 27.86 -5.38
CA TYR A 41 13.48 26.54 -4.77
C TYR A 41 12.24 25.70 -5.12
N ASP A 42 11.51 26.09 -6.17
CA ASP A 42 10.36 25.37 -6.72
C ASP A 42 9.32 24.94 -5.68
N TRP A 43 8.97 25.84 -4.76
CA TRP A 43 8.03 25.53 -3.68
C TRP A 43 6.66 25.08 -4.19
N ASP A 44 6.23 25.56 -5.37
CA ASP A 44 4.98 25.12 -6.00
C ASP A 44 5.04 23.64 -6.41
N LYS A 45 6.17 23.20 -6.95
CA LYS A 45 6.39 21.79 -7.33
C LYS A 45 6.38 20.93 -6.08
N LYS A 46 7.15 21.32 -5.05
CA LYS A 46 7.20 20.63 -3.76
C LYS A 46 5.81 20.56 -3.11
N ARG A 47 5.03 21.66 -3.15
CA ARG A 47 3.66 21.70 -2.62
C ARG A 47 2.77 20.72 -3.40
N LYS A 48 2.79 20.74 -4.74
CA LYS A 48 2.01 19.80 -5.56
C LYS A 48 2.38 18.33 -5.27
N GLU A 49 3.67 18.04 -5.15
CA GLU A 49 4.17 16.70 -4.79
C GLU A 49 3.75 16.27 -3.38
N SER A 50 3.65 17.21 -2.44
CA SER A 50 3.17 16.96 -1.07
C SER A 50 1.64 16.88 -0.94
N MET A 51 0.90 17.60 -1.80
CA MET A 51 -0.57 17.57 -1.85
C MET A 51 -1.10 16.35 -2.59
N TYR A 52 -0.27 15.71 -3.41
CA TYR A 52 -0.52 14.34 -3.84
C TYR A 52 -0.39 13.46 -2.59
N ASP A 53 -1.52 13.20 -1.94
CA ASP A 53 -1.61 12.31 -0.80
C ASP A 53 -1.33 10.87 -1.28
N LYS A 54 -0.05 10.59 -1.52
CA LYS A 54 0.44 9.29 -1.96
C LYS A 54 0.02 8.22 -0.95
N SER A 55 -0.17 8.58 0.31
CA SER A 55 -0.67 7.69 1.35
C SER A 55 -2.13 7.32 1.11
N LYS A 56 -3.02 8.29 0.86
CA LYS A 56 -4.42 8.02 0.55
C LYS A 56 -4.61 7.28 -0.77
N LEU A 57 -3.89 7.69 -1.82
CA LEU A 57 -3.90 6.95 -3.10
C LEU A 57 -3.38 5.52 -2.93
N LYS A 58 -2.31 5.32 -2.15
CA LYS A 58 -1.77 3.99 -1.83
C LYS A 58 -2.80 3.17 -1.06
N GLU A 59 -3.51 3.76 -0.11
CA GLU A 59 -4.57 3.09 0.66
C GLU A 59 -5.77 2.69 -0.22
N ASP A 60 -6.22 3.60 -1.08
CA ASP A 60 -7.31 3.33 -2.03
C ASP A 60 -6.91 2.25 -3.05
N LEU A 61 -5.67 2.29 -3.55
CA LEU A 61 -5.13 1.27 -4.45
C LEU A 61 -4.99 -0.09 -3.74
N LYS A 62 -4.61 -0.09 -2.46
CA LYS A 62 -4.56 -1.28 -1.61
C LYS A 62 -5.94 -1.92 -1.46
N LYS A 63 -6.96 -1.11 -1.13
CA LYS A 63 -8.37 -1.55 -1.02
C LYS A 63 -8.90 -2.10 -2.34
N PHE A 64 -8.55 -1.45 -3.46
CA PHE A 64 -8.92 -1.90 -4.79
C PHE A 64 -8.29 -3.26 -5.12
N ALA A 65 -6.99 -3.43 -4.88
CA ALA A 65 -6.29 -4.70 -5.07
C ALA A 65 -6.92 -5.83 -4.24
N GLN A 66 -7.26 -5.59 -2.97
CA GLN A 66 -7.92 -6.56 -2.10
C GLN A 66 -9.27 -7.00 -2.66
N LYS A 67 -10.13 -6.05 -3.07
CA LYS A 67 -11.43 -6.37 -3.70
C LYS A 67 -11.28 -7.17 -4.99
N LEU A 68 -10.25 -6.86 -5.79
CA LEU A 68 -9.98 -7.59 -7.03
C LEU A 68 -9.52 -9.03 -6.75
N MET A 69 -8.66 -9.22 -5.74
CA MET A 69 -8.25 -10.55 -5.26
C MET A 69 -9.42 -11.36 -4.73
N GLU A 70 -10.30 -10.76 -3.91
CA GLU A 70 -11.51 -11.42 -3.40
C GLU A 70 -12.46 -11.83 -4.52
N LYS A 71 -12.67 -10.96 -5.52
CA LYS A 71 -13.47 -11.27 -6.71
C LYS A 71 -12.89 -12.48 -7.46
N ILE A 72 -11.56 -12.49 -7.65
CA ILE A 72 -10.84 -13.60 -8.30
C ILE A 72 -10.98 -14.89 -7.49
N ALA A 73 -10.82 -14.85 -6.17
CA ALA A 73 -10.95 -16.03 -5.30
C ALA A 73 -12.37 -16.59 -5.25
N ASN A 74 -13.38 -15.72 -5.30
CA ASN A 74 -14.79 -16.10 -5.24
C ASN A 74 -15.37 -16.55 -6.59
N ASN A 75 -14.67 -16.32 -7.71
CA ASN A 75 -15.06 -16.82 -9.04
C ASN A 75 -15.11 -18.36 -9.12
N ASN A 76 -14.59 -19.08 -8.14
CA ASN A 76 -14.79 -20.54 -8.04
C ASN A 76 -16.22 -20.92 -7.63
N LYS A 77 -17.00 -19.98 -7.07
CA LYS A 77 -18.38 -20.20 -6.57
C LYS A 77 -19.44 -19.66 -7.52
N THR A 78 -19.12 -18.60 -8.25
CA THR A 78 -19.97 -17.96 -9.24
C THR A 78 -19.30 -18.17 -10.59
N ASN A 79 -19.93 -18.84 -11.54
CA ASN A 79 -19.38 -19.31 -12.83
C ASN A 79 -18.93 -18.18 -13.80
N SER A 80 -18.36 -17.10 -13.28
CA SER A 80 -17.85 -15.94 -13.98
C SER A 80 -16.36 -16.13 -14.27
N GLN A 81 -15.98 -15.95 -15.54
CA GLN A 81 -14.60 -16.10 -15.99
C GLN A 81 -13.80 -14.84 -15.65
N ILE A 82 -12.59 -15.00 -15.12
CA ILE A 82 -11.66 -13.88 -14.90
C ILE A 82 -11.14 -13.44 -16.27
N SER A 83 -11.25 -12.14 -16.57
CA SER A 83 -10.67 -11.60 -17.81
C SER A 83 -9.15 -11.47 -17.70
N GLN A 84 -8.46 -11.61 -18.83
CA GLN A 84 -7.02 -11.42 -18.91
C GLN A 84 -6.59 -10.01 -18.48
N ALA A 85 -7.43 -8.99 -18.74
CA ALA A 85 -7.18 -7.61 -18.33
C ALA A 85 -7.20 -7.44 -16.80
N GLU A 86 -8.11 -8.12 -16.10
CA GLU A 86 -8.18 -8.12 -14.63
C GLU A 86 -6.94 -8.78 -14.02
N TYR A 87 -6.49 -9.90 -14.59
CA TYR A 87 -5.27 -10.59 -14.16
C TYR A 87 -4.04 -9.69 -14.29
N TYR A 88 -3.82 -9.09 -15.47
CA TYR A 88 -2.68 -8.20 -15.68
C TYR A 88 -2.74 -6.93 -14.82
N SER A 89 -3.94 -6.38 -14.61
CA SER A 89 -4.14 -5.24 -13.72
C SER A 89 -3.71 -5.57 -12.29
N LEU A 90 -4.09 -6.74 -11.77
CA LEU A 90 -3.67 -7.19 -10.45
C LEU A 90 -2.14 -7.37 -10.36
N VAL A 91 -1.52 -8.04 -11.33
CA VAL A 91 -0.06 -8.26 -11.35
C VAL A 91 0.70 -6.93 -11.33
N ASN A 92 0.26 -5.96 -12.13
CA ASN A 92 0.87 -4.63 -12.16
C ASN A 92 0.73 -3.93 -10.80
N ILE A 93 -0.46 -3.93 -10.21
CA ILE A 93 -0.70 -3.30 -8.90
C ILE A 93 0.14 -3.95 -7.80
N LEU A 94 0.27 -5.28 -7.80
CA LEU A 94 1.10 -6.01 -6.84
C LEU A 94 2.61 -5.71 -7.02
N ASN A 95 3.06 -5.40 -8.23
CA ASN A 95 4.45 -4.96 -8.46
C ASN A 95 4.70 -3.54 -7.94
N PHE A 96 3.68 -2.67 -7.94
CA PHE A 96 3.74 -1.34 -7.32
C PHE A 96 3.58 -1.37 -5.80
N LEU A 97 2.96 -2.41 -5.24
CA LEU A 97 2.65 -2.56 -3.81
C LEU A 97 3.18 -3.91 -3.26
N PRO A 98 4.51 -4.09 -3.11
CA PRO A 98 5.11 -5.35 -2.67
C PRO A 98 4.61 -5.80 -1.29
N GLU A 99 4.26 -4.85 -0.41
CA GLU A 99 3.65 -5.09 0.91
C GLU A 99 2.38 -5.95 0.85
N LEU A 100 1.65 -5.97 -0.27
CA LEU A 100 0.48 -6.83 -0.45
C LEU A 100 0.83 -8.30 -0.69
N LYS A 101 2.05 -8.60 -1.17
CA LYS A 101 2.51 -9.98 -1.38
C LYS A 101 2.85 -10.65 -0.04
N GLU A 102 3.37 -9.88 0.92
CA GLU A 102 3.90 -10.40 2.19
C GLU A 102 2.81 -10.74 3.22
N ASN A 103 1.67 -10.04 3.19
CA ASN A 103 0.58 -10.23 4.17
C ASN A 103 -0.20 -11.55 4.02
N ASN A 104 0.01 -12.30 2.94
CA ASN A 104 -0.63 -13.61 2.72
C ASN A 104 0.20 -14.79 3.28
N THR A 105 1.37 -14.54 3.89
CA THR A 105 2.23 -15.60 4.42
C THR A 105 1.83 -16.09 5.83
N GLN A 106 0.77 -15.55 6.42
CA GLN A 106 0.10 -16.20 7.56
C GLN A 106 -0.94 -17.20 7.05
N THR A 107 -0.54 -18.09 6.15
CA THR A 107 -1.18 -19.40 6.13
C THR A 107 -0.66 -20.11 7.36
N GLU A 108 -1.49 -20.22 8.39
CA GLU A 108 -1.39 -21.36 9.29
C GLU A 108 -1.18 -22.58 8.38
N THR A 109 0.01 -23.17 8.43
CA THR A 109 0.24 -24.45 7.78
C THR A 109 -0.86 -25.36 8.31
N PRO A 110 -1.69 -25.99 7.46
CA PRO A 110 -2.50 -27.09 7.93
C PRO A 110 -1.48 -28.09 8.47
N GLN A 111 -1.41 -28.25 9.79
CA GLN A 111 -0.71 -29.37 10.37
C GLN A 111 -1.46 -30.60 9.85
N ILE A 112 -1.00 -31.15 8.73
CA ILE A 112 -1.37 -32.49 8.35
C ILE A 112 -0.75 -33.36 9.44
N LYS A 113 -1.56 -33.66 10.47
CA LYS A 113 -1.23 -34.66 11.47
C LYS A 113 -1.32 -36.00 10.77
N THR A 114 -0.28 -36.35 10.03
CA THR A 114 -0.12 -37.69 9.46
C THR A 114 0.41 -38.61 10.56
N GLU A 115 -0.36 -38.80 11.61
CA GLU A 115 -0.17 -39.90 12.55
C GLU A 115 -1.43 -40.76 12.45
N LEU A 116 -1.50 -41.56 11.38
CA LEU A 116 -2.44 -42.68 11.38
C LEU A 116 -1.96 -43.63 12.47
N SER A 117 -2.79 -43.82 13.50
CA SER A 117 -2.49 -44.74 14.59
C SER A 117 -2.07 -46.10 14.03
N PRO A 118 -1.01 -46.75 14.57
CA PRO A 118 -0.57 -48.07 14.12
C PRO A 118 -1.71 -49.10 14.08
N ASP A 119 -2.69 -48.99 14.98
CA ASP A 119 -3.85 -49.88 15.00
C ASP A 119 -4.78 -49.68 13.81
N PHE A 120 -4.89 -48.44 13.31
CA PHE A 120 -5.70 -48.14 12.12
C PHE A 120 -5.02 -48.64 10.83
N ILE A 121 -3.69 -48.59 10.78
CA ILE A 121 -2.91 -49.16 9.67
C ILE A 121 -3.10 -50.69 9.65
N ARG A 122 -2.95 -51.35 10.81
CA ARG A 122 -3.17 -52.80 10.93
C ARG A 122 -4.58 -53.23 10.57
N GLN A 123 -5.58 -52.39 10.87
CA GLN A 123 -6.96 -52.67 10.49
C GLN A 123 -7.14 -52.61 8.97
N ILE A 124 -6.56 -51.62 8.28
CA ILE A 124 -6.60 -51.55 6.82
C ILE A 124 -5.88 -52.75 6.19
N GLU A 125 -4.69 -53.09 6.69
CA GLU A 125 -3.90 -54.21 6.18
C GLU A 125 -4.67 -55.54 6.27
N ARG A 126 -5.36 -55.76 7.39
CA ARG A 126 -6.12 -57.00 7.61
C ARG A 126 -7.46 -57.03 6.86
N GLU A 127 -8.24 -55.96 6.91
CA GLU A 127 -9.61 -55.95 6.38
C GLU A 127 -9.67 -55.69 4.87
N ILE A 128 -8.72 -54.94 4.32
CA ILE A 128 -8.75 -54.54 2.90
C ILE A 128 -7.66 -55.24 2.10
N LEU A 129 -6.44 -55.36 2.66
CA LEU A 129 -5.32 -55.97 1.93
C LEU A 129 -5.16 -57.46 2.22
N GLY A 130 -5.83 -57.99 3.25
CA GLY A 130 -5.77 -59.41 3.63
C GLY A 130 -4.40 -59.88 4.11
N ILE A 131 -3.57 -58.95 4.59
CA ILE A 131 -2.23 -59.21 5.12
C ILE A 131 -2.36 -59.37 6.64
N GLU A 132 -1.95 -60.53 7.18
CA GLU A 132 -1.85 -60.78 8.63
C GLU A 132 -0.46 -60.43 9.18
#